data_AF-A0A165K2J7-F1
#
_entry.id   AF-A0A165K2J7-F1
#
_cell.length_a   1.000
_cell.length_b   1.000
_cell.length_c   1.000
_cell.angle_alpha   90.00
_cell.angle_beta   90.00
_cell.angle_gamma   90.00
#
_symmetry.space_group_name_H-M   'P 1'
#
loop_
_entity.id
_entity.type
_entity.pdbx_description
1 polymer ?
#
loop_
_entity_poly.entity_id
_entity_poly.type
_entity_poly.pdbx_seq_one_letter_code
_entity_poly.pdbx_strand_id
1 'polypeptide(L)'
;PPAWCRLPTDVSPTLPLVERIPERIQFDETARCRCGSPGGPCDAIVIQSTVYASTRATAIEIEVKPCSTCRPEQRMFAGPDLRALGLFNFNNKRIYTHELLNKFTNSITAHETPFHAFRTVIQRTYMESECRTSFVSDDAFRTAWFSFTRIQDLGDSFQCDVCGPNPEVVIFDGVTASFSNKHQTSSLCPPTLIQPDAPKRLEVQ
;
A
#
# COMPACT_ATOMS: atom_id res chain seq x y z
N PRO A 1 -3.68 10.14 2.61
CA PRO A 1 -4.93 9.60 3.17
C PRO A 1 -6.15 10.00 2.32
N PRO A 2 -7.17 9.13 2.19
CA PRO A 2 -8.52 9.55 1.79
C PRO A 2 -9.01 10.77 2.58
N ALA A 3 -9.84 11.62 1.97
CA ALA A 3 -10.24 12.88 2.60
C ALA A 3 -11.05 12.70 3.90
N TRP A 4 -11.87 11.65 3.98
CA TRP A 4 -12.74 11.39 5.13
C TRP A 4 -12.00 10.96 6.41
N CYS A 5 -10.78 10.43 6.28
CA CYS A 5 -9.99 9.91 7.40
C CYS A 5 -8.84 10.84 7.79
N ARG A 6 -8.86 12.09 7.35
CA ARG A 6 -7.83 13.08 7.70
C ARG A 6 -8.12 13.75 9.02
N LEU A 7 -7.09 13.98 9.80
CA LEU A 7 -7.15 14.87 10.96
C LEU A 7 -7.17 16.34 10.49
N PRO A 8 -7.73 17.26 11.30
CA PRO A 8 -7.68 18.70 11.00
C PRO A 8 -6.25 19.25 10.84
N THR A 9 -5.26 18.56 11.39
CA THR A 9 -3.83 18.87 11.29
C THR A 9 -3.17 18.36 10.01
N ASP A 10 -3.83 17.50 9.23
CA ASP A 10 -3.26 16.91 8.03
C ASP A 10 -3.21 17.92 6.88
N VAL A 11 -2.01 18.39 6.54
CA VAL A 11 -1.78 19.36 5.45
C VAL A 11 -1.67 18.71 4.05
N SER A 12 -1.75 17.37 3.98
CA SER A 12 -1.56 16.64 2.72
C SER A 12 -2.69 16.93 1.72
N PRO A 13 -2.40 17.38 0.47
CA PRO A 13 -3.44 17.63 -0.53
C PRO A 13 -4.13 16.35 -1.02
N THR A 14 -5.42 16.44 -1.34
CA THR A 14 -6.11 15.42 -2.14
C THR A 14 -5.80 15.67 -3.61
N LEU A 15 -5.21 14.68 -4.28
CA LEU A 15 -4.94 14.76 -5.70
C LEU A 15 -5.96 13.88 -6.43
N PRO A 16 -6.85 14.46 -7.25
CA PRO A 16 -7.76 13.67 -8.06
C PRO A 16 -6.97 12.86 -9.08
N LEU A 17 -7.53 11.73 -9.50
CA LEU A 17 -7.00 11.03 -10.65
C LEU A 17 -7.18 11.94 -11.88
N VAL A 18 -6.12 12.13 -12.65
CA VAL A 18 -6.20 12.87 -13.93
C VAL A 18 -7.11 12.09 -14.87
N GLU A 19 -8.02 12.78 -15.59
CA GLU A 19 -9.02 12.14 -16.46
C GLU A 19 -8.42 11.16 -17.47
N ARG A 20 -7.20 11.44 -17.94
CA ARG A 20 -6.42 10.55 -18.81
C ARG A 20 -5.00 10.43 -18.30
N ILE A 21 -4.61 9.20 -18.02
CA ILE A 21 -3.22 8.86 -17.71
C ILE A 21 -2.42 8.93 -19.02
N PRO A 22 -1.32 9.70 -19.08
CA PRO A 22 -0.48 9.77 -20.27
C PRO A 22 0.04 8.38 -20.67
N GLU A 23 0.10 8.12 -21.97
CA GLU A 23 0.69 6.86 -22.51
C GLU A 23 2.18 6.75 -22.18
N ARG A 24 2.87 7.90 -22.08
CA ARG A 24 4.26 8.00 -21.67
C ARG A 24 4.42 9.04 -20.56
N ILE A 25 5.10 8.67 -19.49
CA ILE A 25 5.45 9.56 -18.39
C ILE A 25 6.96 9.82 -18.40
N GLN A 26 7.32 11.10 -18.48
CA GLN A 26 8.71 11.53 -18.56
C GLN A 26 9.41 11.48 -17.21
N PHE A 27 10.73 11.41 -17.26
CA PHE A 27 11.57 11.52 -16.09
C PHE A 27 11.57 12.97 -15.60
N ASP A 28 11.36 13.19 -14.31
CA ASP A 28 11.28 14.51 -13.72
C ASP A 28 12.21 14.67 -12.51
N GLU A 29 12.23 15.87 -11.93
CA GLU A 29 13.06 16.19 -10.76
C GLU A 29 12.60 15.47 -9.48
N THR A 30 11.39 14.92 -9.48
CA THR A 30 10.84 14.12 -8.36
C THR A 30 11.34 12.69 -8.39
N ALA A 31 11.97 12.27 -9.48
CA ALA A 31 12.37 10.89 -9.66
C ALA A 31 13.39 10.44 -8.61
N ARG A 32 13.09 9.33 -7.92
CA ARG A 32 13.94 8.78 -6.87
C ARG A 32 14.04 7.28 -7.00
N CYS A 33 15.23 6.75 -6.72
CA CYS A 33 15.42 5.34 -6.44
C CYS A 33 14.95 5.03 -5.02
N ARG A 34 14.72 3.75 -4.72
CA ARG A 34 14.46 3.26 -3.35
C ARG A 34 15.49 3.73 -2.32
N CYS A 35 16.74 3.95 -2.71
CA CYS A 35 17.78 4.46 -1.81
C CYS A 35 17.81 6.00 -1.67
N GLY A 36 16.87 6.71 -2.31
CA GLY A 36 16.80 8.18 -2.34
C GLY A 36 17.65 8.86 -3.41
N SER A 37 18.44 8.13 -4.19
CA SER A 37 19.25 8.72 -5.28
C SER A 37 18.36 9.24 -6.42
N PRO A 38 18.66 10.41 -7.01
CA PRO A 38 17.94 10.96 -8.16
C PRO A 38 18.29 10.28 -9.50
N GLY A 39 19.02 9.16 -9.47
CA GLY A 39 19.52 8.50 -10.68
C GLY A 39 20.92 8.97 -11.08
N GLY A 40 21.57 8.22 -11.96
CA GLY A 40 22.89 8.54 -12.46
C GLY A 40 22.90 9.62 -13.55
N PRO A 41 24.09 10.18 -13.87
CA PRO A 41 24.28 11.17 -14.92
C PRO A 41 24.24 10.50 -16.31
N CYS A 42 23.11 9.90 -16.64
CA CYS A 42 22.87 9.21 -17.91
C CYS A 42 21.52 9.62 -18.47
N ASP A 43 21.33 9.32 -19.76
CA ASP A 43 20.07 9.51 -20.43
C ASP A 43 19.00 8.59 -19.82
N ALA A 44 17.77 9.08 -19.78
CA ALA A 44 16.66 8.29 -19.29
C ALA A 44 16.37 7.16 -20.29
N ILE A 45 16.14 5.96 -19.76
CA ILE A 45 15.71 4.80 -20.53
C ILE A 45 14.20 4.63 -20.39
N VAL A 46 13.54 4.19 -21.45
CA VAL A 46 12.10 3.91 -21.43
C VAL A 46 11.87 2.47 -21.00
N ILE A 47 10.97 2.26 -20.04
CA ILE A 47 10.51 0.94 -19.63
C ILE A 47 9.00 0.82 -19.75
N GLN A 48 8.54 -0.42 -19.96
CA GLN A 48 7.11 -0.76 -19.96
C GLN A 48 6.61 -0.96 -18.54
N SER A 49 5.46 -0.36 -18.25
CA SER A 49 4.83 -0.34 -16.92
C SER A 49 3.33 -0.57 -17.03
N THR A 50 2.73 -1.07 -15.97
CA THR A 50 1.29 -1.30 -15.89
C THR A 50 0.69 -0.45 -14.77
N VAL A 51 -0.28 0.39 -15.12
CA VAL A 51 -1.09 1.12 -14.16
C VAL A 51 -2.34 0.33 -13.83
N TYR A 52 -2.52 0.00 -12.57
CA TYR A 52 -3.70 -0.68 -12.05
C TYR A 52 -4.69 0.34 -11.45
N ALA A 53 -5.88 0.41 -12.04
CA ALA A 53 -7.02 1.17 -11.53
C ALA A 53 -8.14 0.23 -11.06
N SER A 54 -9.23 0.75 -10.49
CA SER A 54 -10.33 -0.10 -10.02
C SER A 54 -11.14 -0.79 -11.11
N THR A 55 -11.15 -0.24 -12.32
CA THR A 55 -11.92 -0.78 -13.45
C THR A 55 -11.08 -1.53 -14.47
N ARG A 56 -9.83 -1.08 -14.71
CA ARG A 56 -8.93 -1.69 -15.69
C ARG A 56 -7.47 -1.47 -15.35
N ALA A 57 -6.61 -2.29 -15.95
CA ALA A 57 -5.18 -2.07 -16.02
C ALA A 57 -4.80 -1.54 -17.41
N THR A 58 -3.87 -0.58 -17.45
CA THR A 58 -3.41 0.06 -18.69
C THR A 58 -1.89 -0.05 -18.78
N ALA A 59 -1.37 -0.46 -19.94
CA ALA A 59 0.06 -0.43 -20.21
C ALA A 59 0.48 0.99 -20.58
N ILE A 60 1.56 1.46 -19.97
CA ILE A 60 2.16 2.77 -20.23
C ILE A 60 3.67 2.63 -20.31
N GLU A 61 4.33 3.66 -20.81
CA GLU A 61 5.76 3.81 -20.79
C GLU A 61 6.17 4.82 -19.71
N ILE A 62 7.25 4.53 -18.99
CA ILE A 62 7.87 5.52 -18.11
C ILE A 62 9.36 5.62 -18.36
N GLU A 63 9.88 6.81 -18.20
CA GLU A 63 11.31 7.08 -18.28
C GLU A 63 11.96 6.92 -16.90
N VAL A 64 13.06 6.19 -16.84
CA VAL A 64 13.82 5.92 -15.62
C VAL A 64 15.31 6.06 -15.85
N LYS A 65 16.07 6.31 -14.79
CA LYS A 65 17.53 6.32 -14.82
C LYS A 65 18.11 5.25 -13.92
N PRO A 66 19.14 4.49 -14.35
CA PRO A 66 19.91 3.64 -13.46
C PRO A 66 20.34 4.38 -12.19
N CYS A 67 20.20 3.74 -11.03
CA CYS A 67 20.63 4.32 -9.78
C CYS A 67 22.16 4.43 -9.72
N SER A 68 22.68 5.59 -9.33
CA SER A 68 24.13 5.82 -9.15
C SER A 68 24.69 5.26 -7.83
N THR A 69 23.83 4.99 -6.85
CA THR A 69 24.24 4.60 -5.49
C THR A 69 24.05 3.09 -5.22
N CYS A 70 23.02 2.48 -5.80
CA CYS A 70 22.78 1.05 -5.65
C CYS A 70 23.81 0.24 -6.45
N ARG A 71 24.11 -0.98 -5.99
CA ARG A 71 25.00 -1.88 -6.73
C ARG A 71 24.38 -2.20 -8.10
N PRO A 72 25.16 -2.18 -9.20
CA PRO A 72 24.64 -2.45 -10.55
C PRO A 72 23.90 -3.79 -10.68
N GLU A 73 24.32 -4.79 -9.92
CA GLU A 73 23.72 -6.13 -9.82
C GLU A 73 22.23 -6.08 -9.40
N GLN A 74 21.85 -5.08 -8.60
CA GLN A 74 20.47 -4.93 -8.12
C GLN A 74 19.53 -4.34 -9.17
N ARG A 75 20.07 -3.81 -10.29
CA ARG A 75 19.30 -3.22 -11.41
C ARG A 75 18.22 -2.26 -10.93
N MET A 76 18.58 -1.40 -9.98
CA MET A 76 17.68 -0.42 -9.38
C MET A 76 17.61 0.82 -10.26
N PHE A 77 16.42 1.38 -10.39
CA PHE A 77 16.16 2.56 -11.21
C PHE A 77 15.51 3.65 -10.37
N ALA A 78 15.92 4.90 -10.59
CA ALA A 78 15.17 6.08 -10.19
C ALA A 78 14.07 6.32 -11.23
N GLY A 79 12.83 6.38 -10.77
CA GLY A 79 11.67 6.71 -11.60
C GLY A 79 10.84 7.81 -10.95
N PRO A 80 9.95 8.45 -11.72
CA PRO A 80 9.14 9.58 -11.26
C PRO A 80 8.22 9.19 -10.10
N ASP A 81 7.89 10.15 -9.23
CA ASP A 81 7.03 9.94 -8.05
C ASP A 81 5.56 9.70 -8.42
N LEU A 82 5.11 10.33 -9.52
CA LEU A 82 3.76 10.24 -10.10
C LEU A 82 2.60 10.71 -9.21
N ARG A 83 2.88 11.21 -8.01
CA ARG A 83 1.88 11.72 -7.07
C ARG A 83 0.96 12.76 -7.68
N ALA A 84 1.51 13.70 -8.47
CA ALA A 84 0.76 14.75 -9.15
C ALA A 84 -0.34 14.21 -10.09
N LEU A 85 -0.17 12.98 -10.60
CA LEU A 85 -1.16 12.31 -11.46
C LEU A 85 -2.17 11.47 -10.66
N GLY A 86 -2.10 11.48 -9.33
CA GLY A 86 -2.88 10.59 -8.48
C GLY A 86 -2.44 9.13 -8.59
N LEU A 87 -1.17 8.90 -8.89
CA LEU A 87 -0.58 7.57 -9.06
C LEU A 87 0.50 7.31 -8.00
N PHE A 88 0.59 6.06 -7.59
CA PHE A 88 1.61 5.54 -6.69
C PHE A 88 2.56 4.62 -7.47
N ASN A 89 3.81 5.07 -7.62
CA ASN A 89 4.86 4.28 -8.24
C ASN A 89 5.44 3.26 -7.24
N PHE A 90 5.03 1.99 -7.34
CA PHE A 90 5.49 0.95 -6.41
C PHE A 90 6.92 0.46 -6.71
N ASN A 91 7.24 0.23 -8.00
CA ASN A 91 8.55 -0.30 -8.39
C ASN A 91 8.94 -0.03 -9.85
N ASN A 92 8.46 1.07 -10.42
CA ASN A 92 8.62 1.48 -11.82
C ASN A 92 7.92 0.56 -12.84
N LYS A 93 7.64 -0.71 -12.53
CA LYS A 93 6.90 -1.63 -13.43
C LYS A 93 5.42 -1.73 -13.09
N ARG A 94 5.08 -1.66 -11.80
CA ARG A 94 3.72 -1.69 -11.29
C ARG A 94 3.43 -0.33 -10.67
N ILE A 95 2.41 0.33 -11.20
CA ILE A 95 1.92 1.61 -10.72
C ILE A 95 0.46 1.40 -10.33
N TYR A 96 0.04 2.00 -9.23
CA TYR A 96 -1.32 1.85 -8.72
C TYR A 96 -1.96 3.23 -8.63
N THR A 97 -3.21 3.36 -9.04
CA THR A 97 -3.93 4.62 -8.81
C THR A 97 -4.20 4.81 -7.32
N HIS A 98 -4.14 6.07 -6.86
CA HIS A 98 -4.60 6.42 -5.52
C HIS A 98 -6.08 6.07 -5.35
N GLU A 99 -6.89 6.17 -6.41
CA GLU A 99 -8.28 5.74 -6.42
C GLU A 99 -8.44 4.28 -6.00
N LEU A 100 -7.72 3.35 -6.64
CA LEU A 100 -7.77 1.92 -6.32
C LEU A 100 -7.35 1.65 -4.87
N LEU A 101 -6.25 2.26 -4.43
CA LEU A 101 -5.68 2.05 -3.10
C LEU A 101 -6.59 2.62 -2.01
N ASN A 102 -7.12 3.83 -2.22
CA ASN A 102 -8.10 4.44 -1.33
C ASN A 102 -9.42 3.68 -1.33
N LYS A 103 -9.86 3.11 -2.46
CA LYS A 103 -11.06 2.27 -2.54
C LYS A 103 -10.93 1.05 -1.62
N PHE A 104 -9.75 0.43 -1.55
CA PHE A 104 -9.52 -0.64 -0.58
C PHE A 104 -9.53 -0.11 0.85
N THR A 105 -8.83 0.98 1.14
CA THR A 105 -8.86 1.62 2.48
C THR A 105 -10.29 1.89 2.93
N ASN A 106 -11.13 2.48 2.07
CA ASN A 106 -12.55 2.72 2.35
C ASN A 106 -13.33 1.44 2.58
N SER A 107 -13.03 0.40 1.80
CA SER A 107 -13.73 -0.89 1.92
C SER A 107 -13.44 -1.51 3.27
N ILE A 108 -12.16 -1.63 3.67
CA ILE A 108 -11.77 -2.27 4.93
C ILE A 108 -12.24 -1.51 6.17
N THR A 109 -12.33 -0.18 6.09
CA THR A 109 -12.76 0.65 7.22
C THR A 109 -14.28 0.68 7.38
N ALA A 110 -15.04 0.53 6.29
CA ALA A 110 -16.49 0.57 6.32
C ALA A 110 -17.14 -0.80 6.54
N HIS A 111 -16.53 -1.87 6.01
CA HIS A 111 -17.04 -3.23 6.12
C HIS A 111 -15.82 -4.16 6.08
N GLU A 112 -15.61 -5.00 7.10
CA GLU A 112 -14.46 -5.90 7.22
C GLU A 112 -14.18 -6.66 5.91
N THR A 113 -13.29 -6.12 5.07
CA THR A 113 -13.07 -6.60 3.69
C THR A 113 -11.67 -7.21 3.60
N PRO A 114 -11.54 -8.55 3.55
CA PRO A 114 -10.24 -9.17 3.34
C PRO A 114 -9.61 -8.79 1.99
N PHE A 115 -8.28 -8.80 1.91
CA PHE A 115 -7.55 -8.55 0.65
C PHE A 115 -8.04 -9.44 -0.49
N HIS A 116 -8.23 -10.74 -0.23
CA HIS A 116 -8.73 -11.67 -1.24
C HIS A 116 -10.13 -11.26 -1.73
N ALA A 117 -11.05 -10.90 -0.83
CA ALA A 117 -12.41 -10.52 -1.21
C ALA A 117 -12.39 -9.28 -2.12
N PHE A 118 -11.63 -8.25 -1.75
CA PHE A 118 -11.44 -7.06 -2.58
C PHE A 118 -10.81 -7.39 -3.93
N ARG A 119 -9.74 -8.18 -3.94
CA ARG A 119 -9.06 -8.63 -5.17
C ARG A 119 -10.02 -9.36 -6.10
N THR A 120 -10.88 -10.23 -5.56
CA THR A 120 -11.91 -10.93 -6.33
C THR A 120 -12.92 -9.97 -6.95
N VAL A 121 -13.36 -8.94 -6.22
CA VAL A 121 -14.25 -7.91 -6.76
C VAL A 121 -13.59 -7.17 -7.92
N ILE A 122 -12.36 -6.67 -7.75
CA ILE A 122 -11.64 -5.95 -8.81
C ILE A 122 -11.39 -6.85 -10.03
N GLN A 123 -11.01 -8.12 -9.81
CA GLN A 123 -10.84 -9.07 -10.90
C GLN A 123 -12.15 -9.32 -11.68
N ARG A 124 -13.30 -9.40 -11.00
CA ARG A 124 -14.62 -9.52 -11.67
C ARG A 124 -14.96 -8.25 -12.46
N THR A 125 -14.69 -7.07 -11.92
CA THR A 125 -14.85 -5.80 -12.64
C THR A 125 -13.95 -5.74 -13.89
N TYR A 126 -12.73 -6.26 -13.81
CA TYR A 126 -11.84 -6.33 -14.97
C TYR A 126 -12.40 -7.24 -16.07
N MET A 127 -13.02 -8.36 -15.69
CA MET A 127 -13.70 -9.25 -16.65
C MET A 127 -14.90 -8.57 -17.30
N GLU A 128 -15.72 -7.85 -16.53
CA GLU A 128 -16.88 -7.10 -17.04
C GLU A 128 -16.48 -5.95 -17.98
N SER A 129 -15.34 -5.31 -17.70
CA SER A 129 -14.80 -4.22 -18.53
C SER A 129 -13.98 -4.70 -19.73
N GLU A 130 -13.91 -6.01 -19.97
CA GLU A 130 -13.11 -6.66 -21.01
C GLU A 130 -11.62 -6.28 -20.95
N CYS A 131 -11.08 -6.07 -19.75
CA CYS A 131 -9.68 -5.76 -19.56
C CYS A 131 -8.81 -6.99 -19.90
N ARG A 132 -7.90 -6.82 -20.87
CA ARG A 132 -6.98 -7.89 -21.31
C ARG A 132 -5.97 -8.30 -20.24
N THR A 133 -5.69 -7.41 -19.28
CA THR A 133 -4.70 -7.63 -18.23
C THR A 133 -5.40 -8.01 -16.94
N SER A 134 -5.07 -9.18 -16.41
CA SER A 134 -5.57 -9.62 -15.11
C SER A 134 -5.08 -8.73 -13.97
N PHE A 135 -5.88 -8.61 -12.93
CA PHE A 135 -5.45 -7.94 -11.71
C PHE A 135 -4.40 -8.77 -10.98
N VAL A 136 -3.54 -8.09 -10.22
CA VAL A 136 -2.40 -8.71 -9.51
C VAL A 136 -2.85 -9.76 -8.49
N SER A 137 -1.88 -10.56 -8.01
CA SER A 137 -2.10 -11.53 -6.92
C SER A 137 -2.35 -10.83 -5.58
N ASP A 138 -2.95 -11.55 -4.64
CA ASP A 138 -3.25 -11.06 -3.29
C ASP A 138 -1.99 -10.52 -2.58
N ASP A 139 -0.89 -11.28 -2.62
CA ASP A 139 0.38 -10.87 -2.02
C ASP A 139 0.95 -9.59 -2.64
N ALA A 140 0.83 -9.46 -3.97
CA ALA A 140 1.31 -8.29 -4.69
C ALA A 140 0.48 -7.05 -4.35
N PHE A 141 -0.85 -7.17 -4.32
CA PHE A 141 -1.73 -6.07 -3.93
C PHE A 141 -1.54 -5.67 -2.47
N ARG A 142 -1.49 -6.64 -1.56
CA ARG A 142 -1.23 -6.42 -0.13
C ARG A 142 0.06 -5.65 0.10
N THR A 143 1.14 -6.08 -0.56
CA THR A 143 2.46 -5.43 -0.44
C THR A 143 2.42 -3.99 -0.98
N ALA A 144 1.72 -3.77 -2.09
CA ALA A 144 1.56 -2.44 -2.67
C ALA A 144 0.76 -1.52 -1.76
N TRP A 145 -0.35 -2.00 -1.19
CA TRP A 145 -1.18 -1.22 -0.28
C TRP A 145 -0.44 -0.85 1.01
N PHE A 146 0.25 -1.79 1.66
CA PHE A 146 1.07 -1.46 2.84
C PHE A 146 2.21 -0.50 2.51
N SER A 147 2.76 -0.56 1.29
CA SER A 147 3.78 0.41 0.87
C SER A 147 3.19 1.80 0.67
N PHE A 148 1.96 1.87 0.15
CA PHE A 148 1.22 3.12 0.01
C PHE A 148 0.83 3.72 1.36
N THR A 149 0.33 2.93 2.31
CA THR A 149 -0.04 3.45 3.64
C THR A 149 1.17 3.98 4.40
N ARG A 150 2.34 3.35 4.27
CA ARG A 150 3.59 3.82 4.91
C ARG A 150 4.09 5.18 4.45
N ILE A 151 3.72 5.62 3.25
CA ILE A 151 4.09 6.96 2.75
C ILE A 151 2.99 8.00 3.01
N GLN A 152 1.84 7.58 3.52
CA GLN A 152 0.82 8.51 3.99
C GLN A 152 1.24 9.02 5.36
N ASP A 153 1.33 10.34 5.46
CA ASP A 153 1.42 11.00 6.76
C ASP A 153 0.06 10.86 7.43
N LEU A 154 -0.05 9.81 8.25
CA LEU A 154 -1.17 9.56 9.14
C LEU A 154 -0.65 9.96 10.51
N GLY A 155 -0.85 11.22 10.88
CA GLY A 155 -0.45 11.69 12.19
C GLY A 155 -1.17 10.90 13.27
N ASP A 156 -0.41 10.42 14.26
CA ASP A 156 -1.00 9.76 15.41
C ASP A 156 -1.62 10.82 16.32
N SER A 157 -2.95 10.83 16.44
CA SER A 157 -3.58 11.41 17.63
C SER A 157 -3.48 10.48 18.84
N PHE A 158 -2.94 9.27 18.66
CA PHE A 158 -2.83 8.24 19.68
C PHE A 158 -1.39 8.11 20.17
N GLN A 159 -1.09 8.75 21.29
CA GLN A 159 0.14 8.52 22.05
C GLN A 159 -0.21 7.84 23.36
N CYS A 160 0.64 6.94 23.84
CA CYS A 160 0.52 6.46 25.20
C CYS A 160 0.99 7.58 26.13
N ASP A 161 0.20 7.95 27.14
CA ASP A 161 0.62 8.98 28.11
C ASP A 161 1.86 8.58 28.93
N VAL A 162 2.20 7.28 28.95
CA VAL A 162 3.37 6.73 29.64
C VAL A 162 4.54 6.49 28.68
N CYS A 163 4.28 5.85 27.54
CA CYS A 163 5.33 5.43 26.59
C CYS A 163 5.62 6.48 25.50
N GLY A 164 4.78 7.51 25.38
CA GLY A 164 4.86 8.50 24.30
C GLY A 164 4.34 7.98 22.96
N PRO A 165 4.73 8.63 21.84
CA PRO A 165 4.35 8.19 20.50
C PRO A 165 5.06 6.88 20.13
N ASN A 166 4.39 6.02 19.35
CA ASN A 166 4.92 4.72 18.88
C ASN A 166 5.36 3.75 19.99
N PRO A 167 4.46 3.29 20.89
CA PRO A 167 4.83 2.29 21.89
C PRO A 167 5.27 0.98 21.23
N GLU A 168 6.19 0.26 21.86
CA GLU A 168 6.73 -1.02 21.35
C GLU A 168 5.63 -2.06 21.10
N VAL A 169 4.57 -2.00 21.91
CA VAL A 169 3.38 -2.85 21.78
C VAL A 169 2.15 -1.96 21.70
N VAL A 170 1.45 -2.04 20.57
CA VAL A 170 0.15 -1.39 20.39
C VAL A 170 -0.93 -2.46 20.41
N ILE A 171 -1.83 -2.40 21.39
CA ILE A 171 -3.02 -3.26 21.46
C ILE A 171 -4.16 -2.47 20.83
N PHE A 172 -4.59 -2.89 19.64
CA PHE A 172 -5.81 -2.39 19.02
C PHE A 172 -6.93 -3.41 19.17
N ASP A 173 -8.12 -2.94 19.53
CA ASP A 173 -9.33 -3.77 19.59
C ASP A 173 -9.84 -4.00 18.16
N GLY A 174 -9.20 -4.93 17.47
CA GLY A 174 -9.48 -5.24 16.07
C GLY A 174 -8.31 -5.87 15.33
N VAL A 175 -8.03 -7.16 15.59
CA VAL A 175 -7.30 -8.01 14.63
C VAL A 175 -7.75 -9.46 14.74
N THR A 176 -8.23 -10.05 13.65
CA THR A 176 -8.14 -11.50 13.45
C THR A 176 -6.85 -11.78 12.67
N ALA A 177 -5.78 -12.10 13.39
CA ALA A 177 -4.54 -12.61 12.77
C ALA A 177 -4.66 -14.13 12.60
N SER A 178 -5.03 -14.60 11.41
CA SER A 178 -4.95 -16.04 11.10
C SER A 178 -3.56 -16.40 10.60
N PHE A 179 -2.81 -17.19 11.38
CA PHE A 179 -1.55 -17.77 10.93
C PHE A 179 -1.82 -19.05 10.13
N SER A 180 -0.99 -19.33 9.11
CA SER A 180 -1.01 -20.64 8.46
C SER A 180 -0.62 -21.72 9.47
N ASN A 181 -1.30 -22.88 9.49
CA ASN A 181 -0.99 -24.01 10.39
C ASN A 181 0.49 -24.41 10.37
N LYS A 182 1.20 -24.20 9.26
CA LYS A 182 2.65 -24.47 9.14
C LYS A 182 3.54 -23.59 10.03
N HIS A 183 3.01 -22.50 10.57
CA HIS A 183 3.71 -21.60 11.50
C HIS A 183 3.21 -21.77 12.94
N GLN A 184 2.35 -22.75 13.22
CA GLN A 184 1.94 -23.09 14.57
C GLN A 184 3.10 -23.82 15.24
N THR A 185 3.83 -23.13 16.11
CA THR A 185 4.80 -23.77 17.02
C THR A 185 4.06 -24.42 18.18
N SER A 186 4.69 -25.38 18.86
CA SER A 186 4.14 -25.99 20.09
C SER A 186 3.99 -25.01 21.26
N SER A 187 4.53 -23.79 21.13
CA SER A 187 4.50 -22.71 22.12
C SER A 187 3.42 -21.66 21.88
N LEU A 188 2.75 -21.66 20.72
CA LEU A 188 1.69 -20.70 20.42
C LEU A 188 0.35 -21.21 20.96
N CYS A 189 -0.12 -20.60 22.05
CA CYS A 189 -1.44 -20.83 22.60
C CYS A 189 -2.38 -19.67 22.21
N PRO A 190 -3.67 -19.94 21.95
CA PRO A 190 -4.62 -18.88 21.67
C PRO A 190 -4.73 -17.95 22.89
N PRO A 191 -4.90 -16.62 22.70
CA PRO A 191 -5.05 -15.67 23.79
C PRO A 191 -6.35 -15.87 24.60
N THR A 192 -7.26 -16.72 24.11
CA THR A 192 -8.46 -17.17 24.81
C THR A 192 -8.22 -18.38 25.72
N LEU A 193 -7.00 -18.91 25.79
CA LEU A 193 -6.67 -19.99 26.71
C LEU A 193 -6.68 -19.45 28.14
N ILE A 194 -7.67 -19.85 28.92
CA ILE A 194 -7.78 -19.48 30.34
C ILE A 194 -6.59 -20.09 31.08
N GLN A 195 -5.68 -19.23 31.56
CA GLN A 195 -4.56 -19.68 32.38
C GLN A 195 -5.07 -20.09 33.79
N PRO A 196 -4.38 -21.01 34.50
CA PRO A 196 -4.82 -21.50 35.81
C PRO A 196 -5.02 -20.40 36.86
N ASP A 197 -4.28 -19.30 36.72
CA ASP A 197 -4.25 -18.10 37.55
C ASP A 197 -5.04 -16.92 36.95
N ALA A 198 -5.76 -17.14 35.84
CA ALA A 198 -6.54 -16.09 35.20
C ALA A 198 -7.61 -15.53 36.18
N PRO A 199 -7.83 -14.20 36.20
CA PRO A 199 -8.83 -13.58 37.06
C PRO A 199 -10.21 -14.18 36.81
N LYS A 200 -10.82 -14.72 37.87
CA LYS A 200 -12.20 -15.21 37.80
C LYS A 200 -13.13 -14.03 38.01
N ARG A 201 -14.03 -13.80 37.05
CA ARG A 201 -15.11 -12.84 37.22
C ARG A 201 -16.03 -13.36 38.33
N LEU A 202 -15.99 -12.71 39.49
CA LEU A 202 -16.97 -12.96 40.55
C LEU A 202 -18.33 -12.50 40.04
N GLU A 203 -19.37 -13.29 40.31
CA GLU A 203 -20.73 -13.04 39.85
C GLU A 203 -21.15 -11.59 40.18
N VAL A 204 -21.53 -10.84 39.15
CA VAL A 204 -22.15 -9.53 39.33
C VAL A 204 -23.60 -9.82 39.68
N GLN A 205 -24.00 -9.58 40.93
CA GLN A 205 -25.40 -9.59 41.35
C GLN A 205 -26.19 -8.48 40.67
#